data_AF-A0A1Q4E3S1-F1
#
_entry.id   AF-A0A1Q4E3S1-F1
#
_cell.length_a   1.000
_cell.length_b   1.000
_cell.length_c   1.000
_cell.angle_alpha   90.00
_cell.angle_beta   90.00
_cell.angle_gamma   90.00
#
_symmetry.space_group_name_H-M   'P 1'
#
loop_
_entity.id
_entity.type
_entity.pdbx_description
1 polymer ?
#
loop_
_entity_poly.entity_id
_entity_poly.type
_entity_poly.pdbx_seq_one_letter_code
_entity_poly.pdbx_strand_id
1 'polypeptide(L)'
;MPRGRGSGKIRRAPPPMERPMRGRPGDARHYAALDLGTNNCRLLIARPQGSGFAVVDAFSRIVRLGEGLATSGRLSDTAIERTIAALRICAEKLKRRHVILARSVATEACRQASNGAEFIERVYRETGIALDIITAEEEARLAVLGCHALLEPGDGPALVFDIGGGSTELVLVDSRGEVPRILDWHSARWGVVSLTEASGVAATVEERAALYANMRARVAESFAPFAKRLRTPRGTRRLLGTSGTVTTLASVHLGLAAYDRSVVDGLIVPAPAMREVSQRIAGMSMAERSQVPCIGSERADLVVAGCAILETILDLWPAERLGIADRGIREGILRRLINGRIL
;
A
#
# COMPACT_ATOMS: atom_id res chain seq x y z
N MET A 1 -8.01 67.95 42.39
CA MET A 1 -6.84 67.40 41.67
C MET A 1 -6.09 66.47 42.62
N PRO A 2 -5.65 65.25 42.26
CA PRO A 2 -6.24 64.17 41.45
C PRO A 2 -6.47 62.86 42.28
N ARG A 3 -7.42 61.98 41.90
CA ARG A 3 -7.26 60.61 41.33
C ARG A 3 -6.50 59.60 42.24
N GLY A 4 -6.89 58.34 42.46
CA GLY A 4 -7.95 57.48 41.94
C GLY A 4 -7.69 56.02 42.38
N ARG A 5 -8.78 55.25 42.51
CA ARG A 5 -8.99 53.78 42.40
C ARG A 5 -7.86 52.78 42.69
N GLY A 6 -8.21 51.76 43.49
CA GLY A 6 -7.52 50.47 43.54
C GLY A 6 -8.37 49.35 44.18
N SER A 7 -9.45 48.92 43.53
CA SER A 7 -10.19 47.71 43.90
C SER A 7 -9.38 46.46 43.52
N GLY A 8 -8.81 45.77 44.50
CA GLY A 8 -8.08 44.52 44.32
C GLY A 8 -9.01 43.37 43.90
N LYS A 9 -8.96 42.97 42.62
CA LYS A 9 -9.57 41.73 42.14
C LYS A 9 -8.64 40.56 42.47
N ILE A 10 -9.06 39.67 43.37
CA ILE A 10 -8.43 38.37 43.61
C ILE A 10 -8.60 37.51 42.35
N ARG A 11 -7.50 37.26 41.62
CA ARG A 11 -7.47 36.34 40.48
C ARG A 11 -7.47 34.90 41.01
N ARG A 12 -8.56 34.17 40.78
CA ARG A 12 -8.61 32.71 40.99
C ARG A 12 -7.70 32.03 39.98
N ALA A 13 -6.87 31.09 40.44
CA ALA A 13 -6.04 30.25 39.59
C ALA A 13 -6.92 29.40 38.65
N PRO A 14 -6.48 29.13 37.40
CA PRO A 14 -7.20 28.25 36.49
C PRO A 14 -7.23 26.81 37.05
N PRO A 15 -8.28 26.03 36.75
CA PRO A 15 -8.35 24.64 37.17
C PRO A 15 -7.21 23.84 36.52
N PRO A 16 -6.71 22.78 37.19
CA PRO A 16 -5.66 21.96 36.61
C PRO A 16 -6.16 21.32 35.31
N MET A 17 -5.40 21.48 34.22
CA MET A 17 -5.64 20.74 32.97
C MET A 17 -5.64 19.24 33.29
N GLU A 18 -6.71 18.56 32.90
CA GLU A 18 -6.81 17.10 32.98
C GLU A 18 -5.62 16.48 32.25
N ARG A 19 -4.77 15.77 33.00
CA ARG A 19 -3.73 14.94 32.42
C ARG A 19 -4.40 13.82 31.63
N PRO A 20 -3.95 13.49 30.40
CA PRO A 20 -4.47 12.34 29.68
C PRO A 20 -4.26 11.09 30.55
N MET A 21 -5.35 10.36 30.79
CA MET A 21 -5.34 9.13 31.58
C MET A 21 -4.29 8.16 31.02
N ARG A 22 -3.21 7.93 31.78
CA ARG A 22 -2.31 6.81 31.52
C ARG A 22 -3.06 5.53 31.92
N GLY A 23 -3.50 4.77 30.92
CA GLY A 23 -4.11 3.45 31.11
C GLY A 23 -3.20 2.51 31.90
N ARG A 24 -3.81 1.56 32.62
CA ARG A 24 -3.08 0.56 33.41
C ARG A 24 -2.15 -0.29 32.51
N PRO A 25 -1.01 -0.79 33.02
CA PRO A 25 -0.01 -1.53 32.23
C PRO A 25 -0.48 -2.83 31.54
N GLY A 26 -1.70 -3.30 31.82
CA GLY A 26 -2.32 -4.46 31.15
C GLY A 26 -3.37 -4.12 30.08
N ASP A 27 -3.65 -2.84 29.82
CA ASP A 27 -4.79 -2.39 29.02
C ASP A 27 -4.35 -1.66 27.74
N ALA A 28 -3.33 -2.22 27.07
CA ALA A 28 -2.86 -1.70 25.79
C ALA A 28 -3.96 -1.95 24.74
N ARG A 29 -4.73 -0.90 24.45
CA ARG A 29 -5.77 -0.91 23.41
C ARG A 29 -5.19 -1.42 22.09
N HIS A 30 -5.68 -2.56 21.62
CA HIS A 30 -5.30 -3.12 20.32
C HIS A 30 -6.22 -2.58 19.23
N TYR A 31 -5.60 -2.09 18.16
CA TYR A 31 -6.24 -1.62 16.94
C TYR A 31 -5.90 -2.55 15.80
N ALA A 32 -6.78 -2.66 14.82
CA ALA A 32 -6.51 -3.46 13.63
C ALA A 32 -6.80 -2.72 12.33
N ALA A 33 -5.99 -3.02 11.33
CA ALA A 33 -6.24 -2.65 9.95
C ALA A 33 -6.24 -3.93 9.10
N LEU A 34 -7.34 -4.17 8.41
CA LEU A 34 -7.47 -5.24 7.43
C LEU A 34 -7.59 -4.63 6.05
N ASP A 35 -6.79 -5.14 5.12
CA ASP A 35 -6.73 -4.72 3.73
C ASP A 35 -6.95 -5.94 2.84
N LEU A 36 -8.07 -5.94 2.12
CA LEU A 36 -8.42 -6.94 1.12
C LEU A 36 -8.26 -6.37 -0.28
N GLY A 37 -7.09 -6.64 -0.86
CA GLY A 37 -6.78 -6.25 -2.23
C GLY A 37 -7.08 -7.36 -3.25
N THR A 38 -6.77 -7.07 -4.51
CA THR A 38 -6.94 -8.01 -5.64
C THR A 38 -6.14 -9.30 -5.50
N ASN A 39 -4.93 -9.24 -4.91
CA ASN A 39 -4.05 -10.40 -4.81
C ASN A 39 -3.90 -10.94 -3.37
N ASN A 40 -3.84 -10.06 -2.38
CA ASN A 40 -3.53 -10.42 -0.99
C ASN A 40 -4.63 -9.96 -0.04
N CYS A 41 -4.89 -10.78 0.98
CA CYS A 41 -5.61 -10.41 2.19
C CYS A 41 -4.60 -10.22 3.32
N ARG A 42 -4.58 -9.05 3.94
CA ARG A 42 -3.61 -8.68 4.97
C ARG A 42 -4.30 -8.10 6.19
N LEU A 43 -3.78 -8.44 7.36
CA LEU A 43 -4.21 -7.90 8.65
C LEU A 43 -2.99 -7.45 9.43
N LEU A 44 -3.09 -6.28 10.07
CA LEU A 44 -2.10 -5.77 11.01
C LEU A 44 -2.81 -5.40 12.31
N ILE A 45 -2.36 -5.95 13.43
CA ILE A 45 -2.84 -5.62 14.77
C ILE A 45 -1.71 -4.90 15.50
N ALA A 46 -2.01 -3.75 16.05
CA ALA A 46 -1.01 -2.91 16.70
C ALA A 46 -1.54 -2.29 18.00
N ARG A 47 -0.61 -1.87 18.85
CA ARG A 47 -0.89 -1.05 20.04
C ARG A 47 -0.13 0.28 19.94
N PRO A 48 -0.67 1.38 20.47
CA PRO A 48 0.05 2.66 20.52
C PRO A 48 1.40 2.52 21.22
N GLN A 49 2.45 3.15 20.68
CA GLN A 49 3.79 3.20 21.26
C GLN A 49 4.50 4.50 20.85
N GLY A 50 4.77 5.37 21.82
CA GLY A 50 5.37 6.68 21.55
C GLY A 50 4.49 7.52 20.62
N SER A 51 5.11 8.09 19.56
CA SER A 51 4.42 8.81 18.47
C SER A 51 3.89 7.89 17.36
N GLY A 52 4.05 6.57 17.50
CA GLY A 52 3.63 5.58 16.53
C GLY A 52 2.92 4.40 17.18
N PHE A 53 3.20 3.19 16.69
CA PHE A 53 2.61 1.97 17.19
C PHE A 53 3.58 0.79 17.08
N ALA A 54 3.41 -0.18 17.97
CA ALA A 54 4.08 -1.47 17.91
C ALA A 54 3.15 -2.49 17.26
N VAL A 55 3.65 -3.23 16.27
CA VAL A 55 2.93 -4.37 15.71
C VAL A 55 2.92 -5.51 16.73
N VAL A 56 1.74 -6.05 16.98
CA VAL A 56 1.48 -7.10 17.98
C VAL A 56 1.13 -8.43 17.30
N ASP A 57 0.46 -8.37 16.15
CA ASP A 57 0.15 -9.52 15.31
C ASP A 57 0.04 -9.07 13.85
N ALA A 58 0.32 -9.98 12.93
CA ALA A 58 0.17 -9.76 11.52
C ALA A 58 -0.33 -11.04 10.83
N PHE A 59 -0.97 -10.85 9.69
CA PHE A 59 -1.35 -11.94 8.79
C PHE A 59 -1.27 -11.43 7.35
N SER A 60 -0.81 -12.29 6.46
CA SER A 60 -0.79 -12.05 5.03
C SER A 60 -1.00 -13.37 4.33
N ARG A 61 -1.93 -13.40 3.37
CA ARG A 61 -2.17 -14.57 2.54
C ARG A 61 -2.50 -14.14 1.11
N ILE A 62 -1.91 -14.82 0.15
CA ILE A 62 -2.27 -14.70 -1.25
C ILE A 62 -3.63 -15.35 -1.44
N VAL A 63 -4.61 -14.55 -1.86
CA VAL A 63 -6.00 -14.98 -2.09
C VAL A 63 -6.42 -14.81 -3.54
N ARG A 64 -5.65 -14.10 -4.38
CA ARG A 64 -5.93 -13.88 -5.82
C ARG A 64 -7.43 -13.60 -6.06
N LEU A 65 -8.02 -12.69 -5.28
CA LEU A 65 -9.46 -12.40 -5.31
C LEU A 65 -9.92 -11.93 -6.69
N GLY A 66 -9.09 -11.15 -7.39
CA GLY A 66 -9.41 -10.64 -8.72
C GLY A 66 -8.99 -11.54 -9.88
N GLU A 67 -8.65 -12.81 -9.64
CA GLU A 67 -8.32 -13.73 -10.74
C GLU A 67 -9.51 -13.90 -11.69
N GLY A 68 -9.30 -13.73 -13.00
CA GLY A 68 -10.32 -13.82 -14.03
C GLY A 68 -11.34 -12.68 -14.03
N LEU A 69 -11.18 -11.66 -13.18
CA LEU A 69 -12.12 -10.55 -13.04
C LEU A 69 -12.17 -9.69 -14.31
N ALA A 70 -11.01 -9.45 -14.94
CA ALA A 70 -10.93 -8.61 -16.14
C ALA A 70 -11.75 -9.16 -17.31
N THR A 71 -11.89 -10.48 -17.40
CA THR A 71 -12.64 -11.16 -18.47
C THR A 71 -14.10 -11.38 -18.09
N SER A 72 -14.37 -11.79 -16.84
CA SER A 72 -15.71 -12.20 -16.41
C SER A 72 -16.57 -11.05 -15.84
N GLY A 73 -15.96 -9.96 -15.39
CA GLY A 73 -16.64 -8.89 -14.65
C GLY A 73 -17.18 -9.31 -13.27
N ARG A 74 -16.77 -10.49 -12.77
CA ARG A 74 -17.24 -11.08 -11.51
C ARG A 74 -16.08 -11.71 -10.72
N LEU A 75 -16.22 -11.73 -9.39
CA LEU A 75 -15.38 -12.55 -8.52
C LEU A 75 -15.81 -14.01 -8.69
N SER A 76 -14.84 -14.91 -8.88
CA SER A 76 -15.10 -16.34 -9.00
C SER A 76 -15.42 -16.98 -7.64
N ASP A 77 -16.26 -18.02 -7.65
CA ASP A 77 -16.61 -18.74 -6.42
C ASP A 77 -15.38 -19.31 -5.72
N THR A 78 -14.41 -19.84 -6.49
CA THR A 78 -13.15 -20.37 -5.94
C THR A 78 -12.32 -19.30 -5.24
N ALA A 79 -12.25 -18.09 -5.79
CA ALA A 79 -11.54 -16.97 -5.18
C ALA A 79 -12.28 -16.45 -3.94
N ILE A 80 -13.62 -16.41 -3.97
CA ILE A 80 -14.46 -16.07 -2.82
C ILE A 80 -14.23 -17.04 -1.66
N GLU A 81 -14.32 -18.35 -1.88
CA GLU A 81 -14.12 -19.36 -0.82
C GLU A 81 -12.73 -19.27 -0.19
N ARG A 82 -11.69 -19.14 -1.01
CA ARG A 82 -10.31 -18.97 -0.54
C ARG A 82 -10.14 -17.70 0.30
N THR A 83 -10.83 -16.62 -0.08
CA THR A 83 -10.78 -15.34 0.63
C THR A 83 -11.54 -15.41 1.94
N ILE A 84 -12.74 -15.99 1.98
CA ILE A 84 -13.51 -16.20 3.21
C ILE A 84 -12.70 -17.05 4.20
N ALA A 85 -12.04 -18.11 3.73
CA ALA A 85 -11.16 -18.92 4.58
C ALA A 85 -10.01 -18.10 5.20
N ALA A 86 -9.41 -17.17 4.46
CA ALA A 86 -8.39 -16.27 4.99
C ALA A 86 -8.98 -15.29 6.01
N LEU A 87 -10.17 -14.73 5.74
CA LEU A 87 -10.86 -13.79 6.61
C LEU A 87 -11.34 -14.43 7.93
N ARG A 88 -11.69 -15.72 7.94
CA ARG A 88 -11.96 -16.47 9.18
C ARG A 88 -10.72 -16.50 10.10
N ILE A 89 -9.52 -16.66 9.53
CA ILE A 89 -8.27 -16.59 10.31
C ILE A 89 -8.05 -15.18 10.86
N CYS A 90 -8.36 -14.15 10.07
CA CYS A 90 -8.33 -12.76 10.54
C CYS A 90 -9.31 -12.54 11.71
N ALA A 91 -10.55 -13.01 11.61
CA ALA A 91 -11.56 -12.89 12.67
C ALA A 91 -11.07 -13.51 13.99
N GLU A 92 -10.49 -14.71 13.93
CA GLU A 92 -9.90 -15.37 15.11
C GLU A 92 -8.72 -14.60 15.70
N LYS A 93 -7.88 -13.95 14.87
CA LYS A 93 -6.81 -13.06 15.36
C LYS A 93 -7.37 -11.82 16.04
N LEU A 94 -8.38 -11.17 15.45
CA LEU A 94 -9.03 -10.00 16.04
C LEU A 94 -9.61 -10.31 17.42
N LYS A 95 -10.32 -11.45 17.54
CA LYS A 95 -10.89 -11.93 18.81
C LYS A 95 -9.81 -12.25 19.85
N ARG A 96 -8.81 -13.05 19.49
CA ARG A 96 -7.72 -13.45 20.42
C ARG A 96 -6.90 -12.27 20.94
N ARG A 97 -6.76 -11.21 20.15
CA ARG A 97 -6.02 -10.00 20.55
C ARG A 97 -6.90 -8.96 21.23
N HIS A 98 -8.18 -9.24 21.46
CA HIS A 98 -9.13 -8.28 22.05
C HIS A 98 -9.07 -6.91 21.36
N VAL A 99 -9.09 -6.91 20.03
CA VAL A 99 -9.06 -5.67 19.24
C VAL A 99 -10.30 -4.85 19.57
N ILE A 100 -10.09 -3.61 20.01
CA ILE A 100 -11.16 -2.71 20.43
C ILE A 100 -11.76 -1.93 19.27
N LEU A 101 -10.97 -1.71 18.21
CA LEU A 101 -11.37 -0.97 17.03
C LEU A 101 -10.60 -1.49 15.83
N ALA A 102 -11.33 -1.90 14.81
CA ALA A 102 -10.79 -2.34 13.54
C ALA A 102 -11.40 -1.51 12.41
N ARG A 103 -10.61 -1.25 11.37
CA ARG A 103 -11.14 -0.83 10.07
C ARG A 103 -10.65 -1.81 9.03
N SER A 104 -11.60 -2.32 8.25
CA SER A 104 -11.36 -3.34 7.26
C SER A 104 -11.81 -2.79 5.91
N VAL A 105 -10.91 -2.75 4.94
CA VAL A 105 -11.19 -2.19 3.62
C VAL A 105 -11.05 -3.25 2.55
N ALA A 106 -11.84 -3.11 1.49
CA ALA A 106 -11.71 -3.85 0.25
C ALA A 106 -11.43 -2.87 -0.89
N THR A 107 -10.56 -3.23 -1.83
CA THR A 107 -10.09 -2.32 -2.88
C THR A 107 -10.54 -2.73 -4.28
N GLU A 108 -9.69 -2.54 -5.30
CA GLU A 108 -10.01 -2.58 -6.73
C GLU A 108 -10.84 -3.80 -7.16
N ALA A 109 -10.50 -5.01 -6.71
CA ALA A 109 -11.25 -6.20 -7.12
C ALA A 109 -12.73 -6.16 -6.71
N CYS A 110 -13.03 -5.75 -5.48
CA CYS A 110 -14.40 -5.65 -5.00
C CYS A 110 -15.13 -4.46 -5.62
N ARG A 111 -14.42 -3.37 -5.89
CA ARG A 111 -14.94 -2.16 -6.53
C ARG A 111 -15.35 -2.41 -8.00
N GLN A 112 -14.59 -3.22 -8.72
CA GLN A 112 -14.84 -3.54 -10.13
C GLN A 112 -15.87 -4.66 -10.34
N ALA A 113 -15.94 -5.63 -9.43
CA ALA A 113 -16.80 -6.79 -9.62
C ALA A 113 -18.28 -6.47 -9.49
N SER A 114 -19.09 -6.96 -10.44
CA SER A 114 -20.56 -6.81 -10.38
C SER A 114 -21.20 -7.54 -9.19
N ASN A 115 -20.55 -8.56 -8.63
CA ASN A 115 -20.94 -9.24 -7.38
C ASN A 115 -20.11 -8.81 -6.16
N GLY A 116 -19.40 -7.68 -6.23
CA GLY A 116 -18.60 -7.18 -5.12
C GLY A 116 -19.41 -6.94 -3.84
N ALA A 117 -20.56 -6.28 -3.95
CA ALA A 117 -21.43 -5.99 -2.80
C ALA A 117 -21.97 -7.28 -2.12
N GLU A 118 -22.43 -8.24 -2.92
CA GLU A 118 -22.91 -9.54 -2.43
C GLU A 118 -21.81 -10.30 -1.69
N PHE A 119 -20.59 -10.28 -2.22
CA PHE A 119 -19.43 -10.88 -1.56
C PHE A 119 -19.15 -10.24 -0.19
N ILE A 120 -19.24 -8.91 -0.07
CA ILE A 120 -19.03 -8.20 1.19
C ILE A 120 -20.08 -8.59 2.24
N GLU A 121 -21.36 -8.65 1.85
CA GLU A 121 -22.43 -9.10 2.74
C GLU A 121 -22.21 -10.54 3.23
N ARG A 122 -21.77 -11.41 2.33
CA ARG A 122 -21.42 -12.79 2.65
C ARG A 122 -20.25 -12.87 3.64
N VAL A 123 -19.20 -12.07 3.44
CA VAL A 123 -18.08 -11.98 4.39
C VAL A 123 -18.57 -11.60 5.79
N TYR A 124 -19.42 -10.57 5.89
CA TYR A 124 -19.94 -10.13 7.18
C TYR A 124 -20.73 -11.24 7.87
N ARG A 125 -21.64 -11.91 7.16
CA ARG A 125 -22.44 -13.02 7.70
C ARG A 125 -21.59 -14.18 8.20
N GLU A 126 -20.51 -14.52 7.49
CA GLU A 126 -19.71 -15.72 7.78
C GLU A 126 -18.53 -15.48 8.74
N THR A 127 -18.09 -14.23 8.91
CA THR A 127 -16.88 -13.91 9.68
C THR A 127 -17.09 -12.83 10.74
N GLY A 128 -18.18 -12.08 10.66
CA GLY A 128 -18.44 -10.88 11.46
C GLY A 128 -17.60 -9.66 11.05
N ILE A 129 -16.74 -9.77 10.04
CA ILE A 129 -15.91 -8.66 9.55
C ILE A 129 -16.75 -7.79 8.60
N ALA A 130 -17.00 -6.55 8.98
CA ALA A 130 -17.54 -5.54 8.07
C ALA A 130 -16.41 -4.97 7.21
N LEU A 131 -16.51 -5.15 5.88
CA LEU A 131 -15.56 -4.60 4.91
C LEU A 131 -16.17 -3.39 4.22
N ASP A 132 -15.41 -2.30 4.16
CA ASP A 132 -15.79 -1.12 3.38
C ASP A 132 -15.09 -1.14 2.03
N ILE A 133 -15.84 -1.12 0.93
CA ILE A 133 -15.25 -0.88 -0.40
C ILE A 133 -14.86 0.59 -0.47
N ILE A 134 -13.57 0.89 -0.49
CA ILE A 134 -13.07 2.27 -0.54
C ILE A 134 -12.93 2.78 -1.97
N THR A 135 -12.98 4.11 -2.13
CA THR A 135 -12.65 4.77 -3.39
C THR A 135 -11.15 4.68 -3.65
N ALA A 136 -10.75 4.80 -4.91
CA ALA A 136 -9.34 4.86 -5.29
C ALA A 136 -8.62 6.08 -4.67
N GLU A 137 -9.35 7.18 -4.43
CA GLU A 137 -8.83 8.36 -3.74
C GLU A 137 -8.47 8.05 -2.27
N GLU A 138 -9.37 7.40 -1.53
CA GLU A 138 -9.08 7.02 -0.13
C GLU A 138 -7.98 5.95 -0.07
N GLU A 139 -7.90 5.04 -1.04
CA GLU A 139 -6.81 4.08 -1.18
C GLU A 139 -5.44 4.80 -1.32
N ALA A 140 -5.34 5.73 -2.27
CA ALA A 140 -4.17 6.59 -2.47
C ALA A 140 -3.82 7.40 -1.20
N ARG A 141 -4.82 7.96 -0.53
CA ARG A 141 -4.63 8.75 0.70
C ARG A 141 -4.11 7.90 1.86
N LEU A 142 -4.65 6.70 2.04
CA LEU A 142 -4.21 5.76 3.08
C LEU A 142 -2.79 5.23 2.79
N ALA A 143 -2.46 4.96 1.53
CA ALA A 143 -1.12 4.56 1.12
C ALA A 143 -0.08 5.63 1.50
N VAL A 144 -0.31 6.90 1.12
CA VAL A 144 0.55 8.03 1.51
C VAL A 144 0.65 8.15 3.04
N LEU A 145 -0.48 8.12 3.75
CA LEU A 145 -0.48 8.23 5.21
C LEU A 145 0.34 7.11 5.88
N GLY A 146 0.34 5.91 5.30
CA GLY A 146 1.10 4.77 5.80
C GLY A 146 2.61 4.90 5.63
N CYS A 147 3.06 5.41 4.49
CA CYS A 147 4.47 5.39 4.10
C CYS A 147 5.19 6.74 4.19
N HIS A 148 4.49 7.87 4.33
CA HIS A 148 5.13 9.19 4.20
C HIS A 148 6.31 9.47 5.14
N ALA A 149 6.36 8.82 6.30
CA ALA A 149 7.48 8.95 7.23
C ALA A 149 8.81 8.40 6.66
N LEU A 150 8.77 7.68 5.52
CA LEU A 150 9.92 7.15 4.80
C LEU A 150 10.30 8.02 3.58
N LEU A 151 9.60 9.14 3.34
CA LEU A 151 10.00 10.07 2.28
C LEU A 151 11.34 10.70 2.64
N GLU A 152 12.31 10.59 1.73
CA GLU A 152 13.59 11.27 1.88
C GLU A 152 13.38 12.79 1.97
N PRO A 153 14.05 13.49 2.91
CA PRO A 153 14.06 14.95 2.94
C PRO A 153 14.55 15.53 1.60
N GLY A 154 14.09 16.73 1.26
CA GLY A 154 14.49 17.39 0.02
C GLY A 154 13.46 18.38 -0.46
N ASP A 155 13.85 19.12 -1.50
CA ASP A 155 13.01 20.16 -2.08
C ASP A 155 12.02 19.61 -3.10
N GLY A 156 10.96 20.38 -3.34
CA GLY A 156 9.94 20.06 -4.34
C GLY A 156 9.01 18.90 -3.95
N PRO A 157 8.07 18.53 -4.82
CA PRO A 157 7.14 17.44 -4.54
C PRO A 157 7.79 16.06 -4.70
N ALA A 158 7.29 15.08 -3.95
CA ALA A 158 7.65 13.66 -4.10
C ALA A 158 6.52 12.91 -4.81
N LEU A 159 6.85 11.87 -5.57
CA LEU A 159 5.89 10.95 -6.15
C LEU A 159 5.89 9.65 -5.35
N VAL A 160 4.78 9.38 -4.68
CA VAL A 160 4.49 8.12 -4.00
C VAL A 160 3.72 7.23 -4.96
N PHE A 161 4.04 5.95 -5.02
CA PHE A 161 3.28 5.00 -5.81
C PHE A 161 3.06 3.66 -5.09
N ASP A 162 1.87 3.09 -5.27
CA ASP A 162 1.50 1.77 -4.76
C ASP A 162 1.20 0.84 -5.94
N ILE A 163 2.04 -0.18 -6.13
CA ILE A 163 1.81 -1.18 -7.18
C ILE A 163 0.98 -2.32 -6.58
N GLY A 164 -0.33 -2.20 -6.75
CA GLY A 164 -1.33 -3.18 -6.32
C GLY A 164 -1.48 -4.37 -7.26
N GLY A 165 -2.47 -5.22 -6.94
CA GLY A 165 -2.83 -6.36 -7.80
C GLY A 165 -3.73 -5.94 -8.97
N GLY A 166 -4.72 -5.09 -8.71
CA GLY A 166 -5.69 -4.64 -9.71
C GLY A 166 -5.40 -3.24 -10.27
N SER A 167 -4.78 -2.36 -9.48
CA SER A 167 -4.48 -0.99 -9.85
C SER A 167 -3.06 -0.60 -9.46
N THR A 168 -2.63 0.56 -9.94
CA THR A 168 -1.44 1.26 -9.43
C THR A 168 -1.83 2.70 -9.08
N GLU A 169 -1.66 3.09 -7.83
CA GLU A 169 -1.89 4.46 -7.39
C GLU A 169 -0.61 5.29 -7.55
N LEU A 170 -0.75 6.50 -8.08
CA LEU A 170 0.31 7.48 -8.25
C LEU A 170 -0.11 8.77 -7.54
N VAL A 171 0.69 9.25 -6.60
CA VAL A 171 0.31 10.39 -5.74
C VAL A 171 1.46 11.38 -5.65
N LEU A 172 1.23 12.60 -6.13
CA LEU A 172 2.17 13.69 -5.98
C LEU A 172 1.91 14.37 -4.64
N VAL A 173 2.93 14.46 -3.79
CA VAL A 173 2.81 15.01 -2.43
C VAL A 173 3.82 16.12 -2.18
N ASP A 174 3.38 17.12 -1.42
CA ASP A 174 4.23 18.14 -0.80
C ASP A 174 4.53 17.71 0.64
N SER A 175 5.79 17.37 0.91
CA SER A 175 6.24 16.81 2.20
C SER A 175 6.81 17.85 3.18
N ARG A 176 6.60 19.16 2.94
CA ARG A 176 7.11 20.23 3.82
C ARG A 176 6.37 20.37 5.17
N GLY A 177 5.30 19.60 5.39
CA GLY A 177 4.53 19.57 6.64
C GLY A 177 4.62 18.24 7.37
N GLU A 178 4.11 18.19 8.61
CA GLU A 178 4.08 16.96 9.43
C GLU A 178 3.30 15.82 8.76
N VAL A 179 2.20 16.16 8.07
CA VAL A 179 1.47 15.27 7.18
C VAL A 179 1.60 15.81 5.76
N PRO A 180 2.01 15.01 4.76
CA PRO A 180 2.14 15.49 3.40
C PRO A 180 0.79 15.93 2.84
N ARG A 181 0.80 17.03 2.08
CA ARG A 181 -0.36 17.48 1.32
C ARG A 181 -0.34 16.81 -0.04
N ILE A 182 -1.44 16.15 -0.41
CA ILE A 182 -1.64 15.61 -1.77
C ILE A 182 -1.87 16.79 -2.72
N LEU A 183 -1.05 16.86 -3.78
CA LEU A 183 -1.12 17.90 -4.81
C LEU A 183 -1.93 17.43 -6.03
N ASP A 184 -1.76 16.18 -6.43
CA ASP A 184 -2.48 15.51 -7.51
C ASP A 184 -2.36 13.99 -7.28
N TRP A 185 -3.30 13.22 -7.81
CA TRP A 185 -3.29 11.76 -7.73
C TRP A 185 -3.92 11.13 -8.96
N HIS A 186 -3.59 9.87 -9.19
CA HIS A 186 -4.16 9.06 -10.27
C HIS A 186 -4.16 7.60 -9.86
N SER A 187 -5.29 6.92 -10.01
CA SER A 187 -5.34 5.46 -9.94
C SER A 187 -5.39 4.91 -11.35
N ALA A 188 -4.33 4.20 -11.72
CA ALA A 188 -4.18 3.58 -13.02
C ALA A 188 -4.74 2.16 -13.01
N ARG A 189 -5.30 1.76 -14.16
CA ARG A 189 -6.00 0.48 -14.34
C ARG A 189 -5.13 -0.76 -14.15
N TRP A 190 -3.81 -0.62 -14.19
CA TRP A 190 -2.91 -1.77 -14.22
C TRP A 190 -2.22 -1.97 -12.88
N GLY A 191 -2.64 -3.01 -12.16
CA GLY A 191 -1.82 -3.70 -11.16
C GLY A 191 -1.26 -5.02 -11.70
N VAL A 192 -0.45 -5.73 -10.91
CA VAL A 192 0.30 -6.90 -11.38
C VAL A 192 -0.58 -8.06 -11.85
N VAL A 193 -1.75 -8.28 -11.23
CA VAL A 193 -2.69 -9.34 -11.64
C VAL A 193 -3.37 -8.95 -12.95
N SER A 194 -3.99 -7.76 -12.96
CA SER A 194 -4.73 -7.27 -14.14
C SER A 194 -3.86 -7.16 -15.40
N LEU A 195 -2.60 -6.76 -15.26
CA LEU A 195 -1.67 -6.61 -16.37
C LEU A 195 -1.18 -7.97 -16.88
N THR A 196 -0.83 -8.90 -15.97
CA THR A 196 -0.46 -10.27 -16.37
C THR A 196 -1.59 -10.96 -17.14
N GLU A 197 -2.82 -10.91 -16.62
CA GLU A 197 -3.98 -11.52 -17.29
C GLU A 197 -4.25 -10.92 -18.67
N ALA A 198 -4.10 -9.60 -18.80
CA ALA A 198 -4.36 -8.91 -20.06
C ALA A 198 -3.26 -9.14 -21.13
N SER A 199 -2.08 -9.61 -20.74
CA SER A 199 -0.90 -9.74 -21.61
C SER A 199 -0.62 -11.17 -22.10
N GLY A 200 -1.27 -12.18 -21.54
CA GLY A 200 -1.11 -13.58 -21.95
C GLY A 200 0.19 -14.24 -21.46
N VAL A 201 0.61 -15.31 -22.12
CA VAL A 201 1.79 -16.11 -21.74
C VAL A 201 2.76 -16.16 -22.92
N ALA A 202 4.06 -16.08 -22.63
CA ALA A 202 5.13 -16.23 -23.61
C ALA A 202 5.89 -17.55 -23.37
N ALA A 203 6.18 -18.29 -24.45
CA ALA A 203 6.92 -19.55 -24.40
C ALA A 203 8.39 -19.38 -24.79
N THR A 204 8.69 -18.51 -25.76
CA THR A 204 10.06 -18.28 -26.24
C THR A 204 10.72 -17.04 -25.61
N VAL A 205 12.02 -16.84 -25.85
CA VAL A 205 12.74 -15.65 -25.39
C VAL A 205 12.22 -14.40 -26.09
N GLU A 206 12.00 -14.50 -27.40
CA GLU A 206 11.52 -13.42 -28.26
C GLU A 206 10.10 -13.00 -27.88
N GLU A 207 9.23 -13.97 -27.61
CA GLU A 207 7.87 -13.72 -27.13
C GLU A 207 7.88 -13.05 -25.76
N ARG A 208 8.80 -13.42 -24.85
CA ARG A 208 8.93 -12.76 -23.53
C ARG A 208 9.31 -11.30 -23.69
N ALA A 209 10.27 -10.98 -24.56
CA ALA A 209 10.67 -9.60 -24.82
C ALA A 209 9.52 -8.77 -25.43
N ALA A 210 8.80 -9.34 -26.40
CA ALA A 210 7.64 -8.68 -27.02
C ALA A 210 6.49 -8.47 -26.03
N LEU A 211 6.19 -9.47 -25.20
CA LEU A 211 5.18 -9.40 -24.14
C LEU A 211 5.55 -8.33 -23.11
N TYR A 212 6.81 -8.25 -22.70
CA TYR A 212 7.29 -7.22 -21.77
C TYR A 212 7.17 -5.82 -22.37
N ALA A 213 7.56 -5.63 -23.64
CA ALA A 213 7.40 -4.36 -24.33
C ALA A 213 5.92 -3.92 -24.43
N ASN A 214 5.01 -4.87 -24.74
CA ASN A 214 3.57 -4.62 -24.76
C ASN A 214 3.02 -4.25 -23.37
N MET A 215 3.44 -4.95 -22.30
CA MET A 215 3.08 -4.58 -20.93
C MET A 215 3.48 -3.13 -20.62
N ARG A 216 4.73 -2.75 -20.95
CA ARG A 216 5.22 -1.39 -20.74
C ARG A 216 4.43 -0.35 -21.53
N ALA A 217 4.09 -0.63 -22.79
CA ALA A 217 3.27 0.25 -23.62
C ALA A 217 1.88 0.50 -23.02
N ARG A 218 1.19 -0.55 -22.56
CA ARG A 218 -0.13 -0.45 -21.90
C ARG A 218 -0.09 0.35 -20.60
N VAL A 219 0.96 0.15 -19.81
CA VAL A 219 1.18 0.93 -18.59
C VAL A 219 1.42 2.40 -18.93
N ALA A 220 2.27 2.67 -19.92
CA ALA A 220 2.57 4.04 -20.35
C ALA A 220 1.33 4.78 -20.84
N GLU A 221 0.47 4.11 -21.61
CA GLU A 221 -0.83 4.63 -22.03
C GLU A 221 -1.72 4.97 -20.83
N SER A 222 -1.84 4.05 -19.85
CA SER A 222 -2.64 4.28 -18.64
C SER A 222 -2.11 5.41 -17.75
N PHE A 223 -0.81 5.70 -17.81
CA PHE A 223 -0.15 6.77 -17.06
C PHE A 223 -0.13 8.11 -17.82
N ALA A 224 -0.34 8.11 -19.13
CA ALA A 224 -0.23 9.31 -19.97
C ALA A 224 -1.09 10.49 -19.51
N PRO A 225 -2.35 10.31 -19.04
CA PRO A 225 -3.16 11.42 -18.52
C PRO A 225 -2.50 12.10 -17.32
N PHE A 226 -1.93 11.33 -16.40
CA PHE A 226 -1.25 11.86 -15.21
C PHE A 226 0.10 12.48 -15.56
N ALA A 227 0.90 11.82 -16.40
CA ALA A 227 2.16 12.35 -16.88
C ALA A 227 1.98 13.71 -17.58
N LYS A 228 0.89 13.90 -18.33
CA LYS A 228 0.54 15.19 -18.95
C LYS A 228 0.25 16.29 -17.92
N ARG A 229 -0.43 15.97 -16.82
CA ARG A 229 -0.68 16.93 -15.72
C ARG A 229 0.59 17.30 -14.97
N LEU A 230 1.52 16.35 -14.83
CA LEU A 230 2.78 16.54 -14.09
C LEU A 230 3.93 17.15 -14.91
N ARG A 231 3.64 17.79 -16.05
CA ARG A 231 4.61 18.23 -17.08
C ARG A 231 5.65 19.29 -16.66
N THR A 232 5.75 19.72 -15.40
CA THR A 232 6.78 20.70 -14.93
C THR A 232 7.18 20.51 -13.46
N PRO A 233 8.39 20.95 -13.01
CA PRO A 233 9.62 21.29 -13.72
C PRO A 233 10.70 20.17 -13.64
N ARG A 234 11.76 20.34 -14.44
CA ARG A 234 12.98 19.53 -14.46
C ARG A 234 13.67 19.49 -13.09
N GLY A 235 14.10 18.30 -12.68
CA GLY A 235 14.83 18.02 -11.44
C GLY A 235 14.68 16.54 -11.06
N THR A 236 15.63 15.99 -10.32
CA THR A 236 15.57 14.61 -9.82
C THR A 236 14.33 14.44 -8.94
N ARG A 237 13.38 13.60 -9.36
CA ARG A 237 12.15 13.37 -8.58
C ARG A 237 12.49 12.52 -7.36
N ARG A 238 11.90 12.85 -6.21
CA ARG A 238 11.90 11.97 -5.05
C ARG A 238 10.81 10.92 -5.25
N LEU A 239 11.20 9.65 -5.27
CA LEU A 239 10.28 8.52 -5.45
C LEU A 239 10.19 7.68 -4.19
N LEU A 240 8.97 7.27 -3.84
CA LEU A 240 8.71 6.29 -2.79
C LEU A 240 7.71 5.26 -3.31
N GLY A 241 8.17 4.03 -3.48
CA GLY A 241 7.33 2.91 -3.86
C GLY A 241 6.86 2.13 -2.63
N THR A 242 5.63 1.63 -2.66
CA THR A 242 5.10 0.68 -1.66
C THR A 242 4.52 -0.59 -2.30
N SER A 243 4.16 -1.55 -1.44
CA SER A 243 3.55 -2.85 -1.72
C SER A 243 4.51 -3.95 -2.18
N GLY A 244 3.94 -5.09 -2.58
CA GLY A 244 4.66 -6.35 -2.75
C GLY A 244 5.69 -6.34 -3.86
N THR A 245 5.44 -5.59 -4.94
CA THR A 245 6.35 -5.51 -6.09
C THR A 245 7.68 -4.89 -5.71
N VAL A 246 7.65 -3.66 -5.20
CA VAL A 246 8.88 -2.92 -4.89
C VAL A 246 9.67 -3.55 -3.76
N THR A 247 8.99 -4.12 -2.75
CA THR A 247 9.63 -4.83 -1.64
C THR A 247 10.28 -6.14 -2.10
N THR A 248 9.65 -6.89 -3.02
CA THR A 248 10.26 -8.07 -3.64
C THR A 248 11.48 -7.69 -4.47
N LEU A 249 11.39 -6.68 -5.34
CA LEU A 249 12.52 -6.27 -6.18
C LEU A 249 13.70 -5.73 -5.34
N ALA A 250 13.40 -4.99 -4.26
CA ALA A 250 14.40 -4.55 -3.28
C ALA A 250 15.06 -5.73 -2.56
N SER A 251 14.30 -6.76 -2.19
CA SER A 251 14.84 -7.98 -1.57
C SER A 251 15.78 -8.72 -2.52
N VAL A 252 15.43 -8.77 -3.81
CA VAL A 252 16.27 -9.37 -4.86
C VAL A 252 17.53 -8.54 -5.09
N HIS A 253 17.43 -7.20 -5.07
CA HIS A 253 18.59 -6.30 -5.15
C HIS A 253 19.58 -6.54 -3.99
N LEU A 254 19.06 -6.72 -2.77
CA LEU A 254 19.86 -7.02 -1.58
C LEU A 254 20.41 -8.47 -1.55
N GLY A 255 19.98 -9.33 -2.48
CA GLY A 255 20.40 -10.74 -2.50
C GLY A 255 19.89 -11.55 -1.30
N LEU A 256 18.74 -11.19 -0.73
CA LEU A 256 18.22 -11.85 0.47
C LEU A 256 17.77 -13.29 0.15
N ALA A 257 18.14 -14.23 1.03
CA ALA A 257 17.67 -15.62 0.94
C ALA A 257 16.16 -15.76 1.27
N ALA A 258 15.65 -14.88 2.12
CA ALA A 258 14.24 -14.78 2.47
C ALA A 258 13.88 -13.33 2.79
N TYR A 259 12.59 -13.01 2.68
CA TYR A 259 12.10 -11.65 2.94
C TYR A 259 12.36 -11.25 4.39
N ASP A 260 13.04 -10.11 4.57
CA ASP A 260 13.28 -9.50 5.88
C ASP A 260 12.85 -8.02 5.85
N ARG A 261 11.76 -7.71 6.55
CA ARG A 261 11.21 -6.35 6.64
C ARG A 261 12.21 -5.35 7.23
N SER A 262 13.07 -5.77 8.16
CA SER A 262 13.95 -4.87 8.92
C SER A 262 15.02 -4.21 8.05
N VAL A 263 15.38 -4.83 6.93
CA VAL A 263 16.36 -4.31 5.96
C VAL A 263 15.70 -3.76 4.69
N VAL A 264 14.44 -4.10 4.41
CA VAL A 264 13.71 -3.65 3.22
C VAL A 264 12.92 -2.36 3.48
N ASP A 265 12.26 -2.23 4.63
CA ASP A 265 11.42 -1.07 4.94
C ASP A 265 12.28 0.18 5.20
N GLY A 266 12.11 1.22 4.39
CA GLY A 266 12.91 2.44 4.43
C GLY A 266 14.22 2.37 3.64
N LEU A 267 14.47 1.27 2.92
CA LEU A 267 15.64 1.16 2.03
C LEU A 267 15.55 2.21 0.92
N ILE A 268 16.69 2.83 0.59
CA ILE A 268 16.80 3.77 -0.53
C ILE A 268 17.78 3.18 -1.55
N VAL A 269 17.25 2.77 -2.70
CA VAL A 269 17.99 2.04 -3.75
C VAL A 269 18.30 2.96 -4.93
N PRO A 270 19.48 2.88 -5.56
CA PRO A 270 19.72 3.53 -6.85
C PRO A 270 18.69 3.06 -7.89
N ALA A 271 18.04 4.00 -8.57
CA ALA A 271 17.05 3.66 -9.60
C ALA A 271 17.62 2.78 -10.73
N PRO A 272 18.88 2.96 -11.19
CA PRO A 272 19.49 2.03 -12.15
C PRO A 272 19.56 0.58 -11.66
N ALA A 273 19.85 0.36 -10.37
CA ALA A 273 19.92 -0.99 -9.81
C ALA A 273 18.54 -1.68 -9.79
N MET A 274 17.47 -0.92 -9.50
CA MET A 274 16.10 -1.44 -9.59
C MET A 274 15.73 -1.78 -11.04
N ARG A 275 16.21 -1.00 -12.01
CA ARG A 275 16.02 -1.28 -13.44
C ARG A 275 16.75 -2.55 -13.87
N GLU A 276 18.01 -2.73 -13.46
CA GLU A 276 18.79 -3.95 -13.73
C GLU A 276 18.08 -5.20 -13.18
N VAL A 277 17.56 -5.12 -11.95
CA VAL A 277 16.77 -6.21 -11.36
C VAL A 277 15.52 -6.50 -12.18
N SER A 278 14.75 -5.46 -12.56
CA SER A 278 13.56 -5.61 -13.40
C SER A 278 13.86 -6.27 -14.75
N GLN A 279 14.88 -5.80 -15.47
CA GLN A 279 15.26 -6.33 -16.79
C GLN A 279 15.74 -7.77 -16.71
N ARG A 280 16.55 -8.10 -15.69
CA ARG A 280 16.99 -9.47 -15.44
C ARG A 280 15.81 -10.41 -15.22
N ILE A 281 14.86 -10.02 -14.35
CA ILE A 281 13.67 -10.82 -14.04
C ILE A 281 12.77 -10.96 -15.27
N ALA A 282 12.59 -9.91 -16.07
CA ALA A 282 11.78 -9.93 -17.29
C ALA A 282 12.34 -10.90 -18.35
N GLY A 283 13.66 -11.06 -18.44
CA GLY A 283 14.31 -11.99 -19.37
C GLY A 283 14.21 -13.47 -18.96
N MET A 284 14.12 -13.75 -17.66
CA MET A 284 14.01 -15.12 -17.12
C MET A 284 12.72 -15.81 -17.55
N SER A 285 12.78 -17.13 -17.71
CA SER A 285 11.61 -18.01 -17.82
C SER A 285 10.86 -18.13 -16.49
N MET A 286 9.65 -18.67 -16.52
CA MET A 286 8.85 -18.92 -15.32
C MET A 286 9.55 -19.86 -14.32
N ALA A 287 10.22 -20.90 -14.84
CA ALA A 287 10.97 -21.86 -14.03
C ALA A 287 12.14 -21.18 -13.30
N GLU A 288 12.92 -20.35 -14.00
CA GLU A 288 14.02 -19.59 -13.41
C GLU A 288 13.53 -18.59 -12.37
N ARG A 289 12.48 -17.81 -12.67
CA ARG A 289 11.90 -16.85 -11.71
C ARG A 289 11.43 -17.52 -10.43
N SER A 290 10.87 -18.72 -10.52
CA SER A 290 10.39 -19.48 -9.37
C SER A 290 11.52 -19.91 -8.42
N GLN A 291 12.76 -19.98 -8.91
CA GLN A 291 13.95 -20.30 -8.11
C GLN A 291 14.62 -19.05 -7.51
N VAL A 292 14.22 -17.85 -7.91
CA VAL A 292 14.80 -16.62 -7.35
C VAL A 292 14.29 -16.43 -5.91
N PRO A 293 15.19 -16.31 -4.93
CA PRO A 293 14.83 -16.01 -3.55
C PRO A 293 13.90 -14.78 -3.46
N CYS A 294 12.98 -14.79 -2.50
CA CYS A 294 11.96 -13.75 -2.29
C CYS A 294 10.90 -13.56 -3.40
N ILE A 295 11.03 -14.22 -4.55
CA ILE A 295 9.97 -14.32 -5.57
C ILE A 295 9.16 -15.60 -5.33
N GLY A 296 9.82 -16.75 -5.44
CA GLY A 296 9.18 -18.07 -5.31
C GLY A 296 8.11 -18.35 -6.37
N SER A 297 7.51 -19.54 -6.32
CA SER A 297 6.50 -19.97 -7.29
C SER A 297 5.22 -19.12 -7.26
N GLU A 298 4.81 -18.64 -6.08
CA GLU A 298 3.53 -17.92 -5.92
C GLU A 298 3.50 -16.53 -6.56
N ARG A 299 4.67 -15.94 -6.85
CA ARG A 299 4.79 -14.60 -7.48
C ARG A 299 5.51 -14.63 -8.83
N ALA A 300 6.04 -15.77 -9.26
CA ALA A 300 6.83 -15.87 -10.49
C ALA A 300 6.05 -15.48 -11.76
N ASP A 301 4.72 -15.64 -11.77
CA ASP A 301 3.83 -15.22 -12.85
C ASP A 301 3.57 -13.70 -12.83
N LEU A 302 3.46 -13.09 -11.65
CA LEU A 302 3.06 -11.70 -11.47
C LEU A 302 4.23 -10.70 -11.48
N VAL A 303 5.44 -11.15 -11.11
CA VAL A 303 6.58 -10.24 -10.90
C VAL A 303 7.00 -9.50 -12.18
N VAL A 304 6.83 -10.10 -13.36
CA VAL A 304 7.18 -9.48 -14.65
C VAL A 304 6.31 -8.25 -14.94
N ALA A 305 5.00 -8.34 -14.67
CA ALA A 305 4.11 -7.18 -14.77
C ALA A 305 4.52 -6.07 -13.79
N GLY A 306 4.94 -6.45 -12.57
CA GLY A 306 5.48 -5.50 -11.60
C GLY A 306 6.76 -4.78 -12.08
N CYS A 307 7.66 -5.51 -12.74
CA CYS A 307 8.85 -4.95 -13.38
C CYS A 307 8.47 -3.94 -14.47
N ALA A 308 7.50 -4.29 -15.32
CA ALA A 308 7.03 -3.44 -16.41
C ALA A 308 6.41 -2.14 -15.87
N ILE A 309 5.62 -2.22 -14.80
CA ILE A 309 5.03 -1.05 -14.13
C ILE A 309 6.14 -0.15 -13.56
N LEU A 310 7.06 -0.71 -12.79
CA LEU A 310 8.14 0.06 -12.17
C LEU A 310 9.04 0.74 -13.21
N GLU A 311 9.48 0.03 -14.24
CA GLU A 311 10.33 0.62 -15.29
C GLU A 311 9.61 1.75 -16.02
N THR A 312 8.30 1.64 -16.26
CA THR A 312 7.54 2.72 -16.88
C THR A 312 7.40 3.93 -15.94
N ILE A 313 7.27 3.74 -14.62
CA ILE A 313 7.34 4.84 -13.64
C ILE A 313 8.70 5.54 -13.73
N LEU A 314 9.80 4.77 -13.74
CA LEU A 314 11.16 5.33 -13.80
C LEU A 314 11.46 6.06 -15.13
N ASP A 315 10.81 5.68 -16.23
CA ASP A 315 10.96 6.37 -17.52
C ASP A 315 10.17 7.67 -17.58
N LEU A 316 8.93 7.67 -17.07
CA LEU A 316 8.07 8.86 -17.07
C LEU A 316 8.49 9.88 -16.01
N TRP A 317 9.01 9.41 -14.88
CA TRP A 317 9.47 10.25 -13.77
C TRP A 317 10.87 9.83 -13.31
N PRO A 318 11.92 10.21 -14.05
CA PRO A 318 13.28 9.86 -13.70
C PRO A 318 13.70 10.34 -12.31
N ALA A 319 14.40 9.46 -11.60
CA ALA A 319 14.95 9.69 -10.29
C ALA A 319 16.32 9.00 -10.17
N GLU A 320 17.19 9.52 -9.33
CA GLU A 320 18.48 8.89 -9.02
C GLU A 320 18.28 7.71 -8.07
N ARG A 321 17.31 7.83 -7.16
CA ARG A 321 17.06 6.90 -6.07
C ARG A 321 15.56 6.65 -5.89
N LEU A 322 15.24 5.48 -5.37
CA LEU A 322 13.89 5.04 -5.04
C LEU A 322 13.86 4.60 -3.57
N GLY A 323 13.03 5.26 -2.77
CA GLY A 323 12.67 4.79 -1.44
C GLY A 323 11.70 3.59 -1.53
N ILE A 324 11.87 2.63 -0.63
CA ILE A 324 11.08 1.41 -0.54
C ILE A 324 10.32 1.41 0.79
N ALA A 325 9.00 1.25 0.72
CA ALA A 325 8.14 1.12 1.89
C ALA A 325 7.52 -0.28 1.95
N ASP A 326 7.66 -0.97 3.09
CA ASP A 326 6.77 -2.07 3.49
C ASP A 326 5.64 -1.56 4.39
N ARG A 327 5.18 -0.34 4.10
CA ARG A 327 4.10 0.35 4.79
C ARG A 327 3.16 0.93 3.75
N GLY A 328 1.85 0.85 4.00
CA GLY A 328 0.87 1.39 3.07
C GLY A 328 -0.49 1.55 3.73
N ILE A 329 -1.54 1.09 3.06
CA ILE A 329 -2.93 1.26 3.47
C ILE A 329 -3.15 0.88 4.95
N ARG A 330 -2.63 -0.27 5.40
CA ARG A 330 -2.80 -0.77 6.78
C ARG A 330 -2.19 0.17 7.82
N GLU A 331 -0.96 0.59 7.61
CA GLU A 331 -0.29 1.56 8.47
C GLU A 331 -1.01 2.92 8.46
N GLY A 332 -1.53 3.34 7.31
CA GLY A 332 -2.36 4.54 7.19
C GLY A 332 -3.64 4.45 8.02
N ILE A 333 -4.35 3.33 7.94
CA ILE A 333 -5.54 3.04 8.75
C ILE A 333 -5.18 3.09 10.24
N LEU A 334 -4.14 2.37 10.68
CA LEU A 334 -3.74 2.33 12.09
C LEU A 334 -3.39 3.73 12.62
N ARG A 335 -2.65 4.53 11.84
CA ARG A 335 -2.35 5.93 12.22
C ARG A 335 -3.63 6.73 12.42
N ARG A 336 -4.63 6.57 11.54
CA ARG A 336 -5.91 7.28 11.65
C ARG A 336 -6.72 6.83 12.87
N LEU A 337 -6.78 5.52 13.13
CA LEU A 337 -7.48 4.95 14.27
C LEU A 337 -6.85 5.33 15.62
N ILE A 338 -5.52 5.30 15.71
CA ILE A 338 -4.78 5.57 16.95
C ILE A 338 -4.77 7.06 17.28
N ASN A 339 -4.59 7.93 16.28
CA ASN A 339 -4.47 9.38 16.49
C ASN A 339 -5.84 10.08 16.62
N GLY A 340 -6.96 9.36 16.46
CA GLY A 340 -8.32 9.89 16.66
C GLY A 340 -8.76 10.99 15.67
N ARG A 341 -7.97 11.26 14.63
CA ARG A 341 -8.30 12.27 13.60
C ARG A 341 -8.83 11.59 12.35
N ILE A 342 -10.15 11.71 12.15
CA ILE A 342 -10.76 11.61 10.82
C ILE A 342 -10.34 12.91 10.09
N LEU A 343 -9.11 12.95 9.54
CA LEU A 343 -8.68 14.00 8.61
C LEU A 343 -9.49 13.93 7.33
#